data_AF-A0A367KIZ6-F1
#
_entry.id   AF-A0A367KIZ6-F1
#
_cell.length_a   1.000
_cell.length_b   1.000
_cell.length_c   1.000
_cell.angle_alpha   90.00
_cell.angle_beta   90.00
_cell.angle_gamma   90.00
#
_symmetry.space_group_name_H-M   'P 1'
#
loop_
_entity.id
_entity.type
_entity.pdbx_description
1 polymer ?
#
loop_
_entity_poly.entity_id
_entity_poly.type
_entity_poly.pdbx_seq_one_letter_code
_entity_poly.pdbx_strand_id
1 'polypeptide(L)'
;MPITITLALGYLTIPFIIKSSTRALTTEEEEESELGTPRWTFSNTISITCFVQSPPTIYPTLEKHVIQLAPEANTFEQETLATLSSALHQHAKKQHGLITLTDDLLGILSPTDQPKIFVLQIVQFNTAHVVNTKSYASTLLPDLESSAKPVEIMELCQLWPNSSSQLIKIGSHIYKMACLYGYWDNWRVFEGICHRHQINPEQLVNIQR
;
A
#
# COMPACT_ATOMS: atom_id res chain seq x y z
N MET A 1 -14.81 24.85 -12.66
CA MET A 1 -14.83 24.88 -11.17
C MET A 1 -13.64 24.08 -10.67
N PRO A 2 -12.99 24.47 -9.55
CA PRO A 2 -11.89 23.67 -8.99
C PRO A 2 -12.42 22.30 -8.55
N ILE A 3 -11.71 21.22 -8.88
CA ILE A 3 -12.05 19.87 -8.42
C ILE A 3 -11.55 19.73 -6.99
N THR A 4 -12.46 19.43 -6.07
CA THR A 4 -12.17 19.27 -4.63
C THR A 4 -12.19 17.81 -4.24
N ILE A 5 -11.27 17.45 -3.34
CA ILE A 5 -11.11 16.12 -2.79
C ILE A 5 -10.89 16.27 -1.29
N THR A 6 -11.51 15.44 -0.48
CA THR A 6 -11.29 15.40 0.97
C THR A 6 -10.45 14.18 1.25
N LEU A 7 -9.35 14.37 1.97
CA LEU A 7 -8.54 13.26 2.44
C LEU A 7 -8.88 12.97 3.89
N ALA A 8 -9.15 11.70 4.20
CA ALA A 8 -9.44 11.23 5.54
C ALA A 8 -8.26 10.43 6.13
N LEU A 9 -7.96 10.69 7.40
CA LEU A 9 -7.05 9.93 8.23
C LEU A 9 -7.80 9.53 9.51
N GLY A 10 -8.42 8.35 9.50
CA GLY A 10 -9.38 7.97 10.53
C GLY A 10 -10.57 8.91 10.56
N TYR A 11 -10.75 9.66 11.66
CA TYR A 11 -11.81 10.66 11.83
C TYR A 11 -11.41 12.08 11.39
N LEU A 12 -10.13 12.29 11.02
CA LEU A 12 -9.61 13.59 10.61
C LEU A 12 -9.83 13.76 9.10
N THR A 13 -10.40 14.88 8.69
CA THR A 13 -10.67 15.19 7.27
C THR A 13 -9.94 16.47 6.87
N ILE A 14 -9.32 16.48 5.70
CA ILE A 14 -8.60 17.62 5.15
C ILE A 14 -9.09 17.90 3.73
N PRO A 15 -9.65 19.08 3.43
CA PRO A 15 -10.08 19.44 2.09
C PRO A 15 -8.89 19.88 1.23
N PHE A 16 -8.81 19.34 0.02
CA PHE A 16 -7.81 19.64 -0.98
C PHE A 16 -8.46 20.07 -2.30
N ILE A 17 -7.76 20.93 -3.04
CA ILE A 17 -8.05 21.29 -4.42
C ILE A 17 -7.01 20.63 -5.32
N ILE A 18 -7.47 20.04 -6.42
CA ILE A 18 -6.60 19.57 -7.50
C ILE A 18 -6.13 20.79 -8.31
N LYS A 19 -4.84 21.13 -8.22
CA LYS A 19 -4.22 22.22 -8.96
C LYS A 19 -3.91 21.85 -10.40
N SER A 20 -3.48 20.62 -10.62
CA SER A 20 -3.22 20.08 -11.95
C SER A 20 -3.40 18.57 -11.95
N SER A 21 -3.78 18.03 -13.10
CA SER A 21 -3.93 16.61 -13.35
C SER A 21 -3.17 16.25 -14.62
N THR A 22 -2.46 15.15 -14.59
CA THR A 22 -1.91 14.49 -15.79
C THR A 22 -2.49 13.10 -15.86
N ARG A 23 -3.00 12.71 -17.03
CA ARG A 23 -3.53 11.38 -17.29
C ARG A 23 -2.65 10.67 -18.30
N ALA A 24 -2.40 9.39 -18.09
CA ALA A 24 -1.82 8.55 -19.12
C ALA A 24 -2.86 8.40 -20.24
N LEU A 25 -2.45 8.70 -21.48
CA LEU A 25 -3.25 8.45 -22.67
C LEU A 25 -3.39 6.93 -22.83
N THR A 26 -4.48 6.35 -22.34
CA THR A 26 -4.88 5.01 -22.75
C THR A 26 -5.50 5.13 -24.14
N THR A 27 -5.10 4.26 -25.06
CA THR A 27 -5.51 4.20 -26.48
C THR A 27 -7.02 4.10 -26.75
N GLU A 28 -7.87 4.16 -25.72
CA GLU A 28 -9.33 4.04 -25.79
C GLU A 28 -10.08 5.34 -25.45
N GLU A 29 -9.40 6.43 -25.07
CA GLU A 29 -10.04 7.71 -24.68
C GLU A 29 -9.72 8.86 -25.65
N GLU A 30 -9.85 8.66 -26.97
CA GLU A 30 -9.78 9.76 -27.95
C GLU A 30 -11.09 10.55 -28.09
N GLU A 31 -12.17 10.15 -27.44
CA GLU A 31 -13.45 10.87 -27.54
C GLU A 31 -14.00 11.12 -26.13
N GLU A 32 -14.19 12.40 -25.78
CA GLU A 32 -14.88 12.91 -24.59
C GLU A 32 -14.13 12.97 -23.25
N SER A 33 -13.25 13.97 -23.06
CA SER A 33 -13.16 14.65 -21.76
C SER A 33 -12.32 15.93 -21.77
N GLU A 34 -12.99 17.07 -21.92
CA GLU A 34 -12.50 18.35 -21.39
C GLU A 34 -12.30 18.19 -19.87
N LEU A 35 -11.04 18.27 -19.38
CA LEU A 35 -10.71 18.17 -17.95
C LEU A 35 -11.41 17.00 -17.25
N GLY A 36 -11.15 15.79 -17.74
CA GLY A 36 -11.97 14.62 -17.45
C GLY A 36 -12.25 14.39 -15.96
N THR A 37 -13.48 14.00 -15.69
CA THR A 37 -13.95 13.51 -14.40
C THR A 37 -13.03 12.39 -13.91
N PRO A 38 -12.57 12.39 -12.64
CA PRO A 38 -11.78 11.29 -12.11
C PRO A 38 -12.56 9.99 -12.19
N ARG A 39 -11.91 8.90 -12.63
CA ARG A 39 -12.53 7.56 -12.73
C ARG A 39 -13.06 7.04 -11.39
N TRP A 40 -12.72 7.71 -10.29
CA TRP A 40 -13.11 7.44 -8.91
C TRP A 40 -14.10 8.51 -8.40
N THR A 41 -15.39 8.47 -8.73
CA THR A 41 -16.43 9.31 -8.07
C THR A 41 -17.69 8.47 -7.84
N PHE A 42 -18.32 8.46 -6.66
CA PHE A 42 -19.13 9.52 -6.03
C PHE A 42 -19.01 9.50 -4.49
N SER A 43 -18.22 10.41 -3.91
CA SER A 43 -18.40 11.02 -2.55
C SER A 43 -17.08 11.50 -1.94
N ASN A 44 -16.22 12.17 -2.72
CA ASN A 44 -15.16 13.13 -2.36
C ASN A 44 -14.32 12.94 -1.09
N THR A 45 -14.32 11.77 -0.44
CA THR A 45 -13.55 11.50 0.76
C THR A 45 -12.77 10.22 0.52
N ILE A 46 -11.45 10.37 0.37
CA ILE A 46 -10.53 9.26 0.14
C ILE A 46 -9.73 9.05 1.42
N SER A 47 -9.69 7.81 1.90
CA SER A 47 -9.05 7.50 3.17
C SER A 47 -7.64 6.98 2.97
N ILE A 48 -6.67 7.53 3.70
CA ILE A 48 -5.36 6.90 3.82
C ILE A 48 -5.53 5.63 4.65
N THR A 49 -5.22 4.48 4.04
CA THR A 49 -5.33 3.16 4.66
C THR A 49 -4.08 2.82 5.47
N CYS A 50 -2.89 3.15 4.95
CA CYS A 50 -1.63 2.95 5.66
C CYS A 50 -0.50 3.85 5.10
N PHE A 51 0.65 3.83 5.77
CA PHE A 51 1.87 4.54 5.35
C PHE A 51 2.99 3.56 5.03
N VAL A 52 3.70 3.80 3.93
CA VAL A 52 4.80 2.96 3.44
C VAL A 52 6.03 3.80 3.08
N GLN A 53 7.23 3.26 3.25
CA GLN A 53 8.47 3.94 2.84
C GLN A 53 8.78 3.74 1.35
N SER A 54 8.30 2.65 0.76
CA SER A 54 8.57 2.30 -0.63
C SER A 54 7.24 1.87 -1.26
N PRO A 55 6.50 2.81 -1.88
CA PRO A 55 5.25 2.47 -2.55
C PRO A 55 5.54 1.60 -3.78
N PRO A 56 4.57 0.81 -4.24
CA PRO A 56 4.77 -0.04 -5.41
C PRO A 56 5.00 0.84 -6.66
N THR A 57 6.12 0.61 -7.34
CA THR A 57 6.51 1.33 -8.57
C THR A 57 6.24 0.53 -9.85
N ILE A 58 5.82 -0.73 -9.69
CA ILE A 58 5.62 -1.67 -10.80
C ILE A 58 4.30 -1.46 -11.55
N TYR A 59 3.35 -0.76 -10.95
CA TYR A 59 2.01 -0.58 -11.50
C TYR A 59 1.95 0.66 -12.41
N PRO A 60 1.20 0.59 -13.53
CA PRO A 60 1.01 1.73 -14.41
C PRO A 60 0.29 2.86 -13.67
N THR A 61 0.86 4.07 -13.73
CA THR A 61 0.19 5.28 -13.25
C THR A 61 -0.82 5.74 -14.28
N LEU A 62 -2.10 5.73 -13.92
CA LEU A 62 -3.21 6.20 -14.76
C LEU A 62 -3.37 7.72 -14.65
N GLU A 63 -3.37 8.23 -13.41
CA GLU A 63 -3.55 9.65 -13.15
C GLU A 63 -2.54 10.15 -12.13
N LYS A 64 -2.13 11.41 -12.25
CA LYS A 64 -1.29 12.11 -11.29
C LYS A 64 -1.87 13.48 -11.03
N HIS A 65 -2.22 13.73 -9.78
CA HIS A 65 -2.82 14.98 -9.32
C HIS A 65 -1.88 15.71 -8.39
N VAL A 66 -1.65 16.99 -8.65
CA VAL A 66 -1.05 17.89 -7.67
C VAL A 66 -2.19 18.45 -6.83
N ILE A 67 -2.19 18.15 -5.54
CA ILE A 67 -3.24 18.56 -4.62
C ILE A 67 -2.69 19.54 -3.61
N GLN A 68 -3.47 20.57 -3.30
CA GLN A 68 -3.11 21.60 -2.33
C GLN A 68 -4.26 21.82 -1.37
N LEU A 69 -3.96 22.11 -0.10
CA LEU A 69 -4.97 22.49 0.88
C LEU A 69 -5.93 23.55 0.31
N ALA A 70 -7.22 23.32 0.49
CA ALA A 70 -8.24 24.27 0.04
C ALA A 70 -8.07 25.63 0.77
N PRO A 71 -8.23 26.77 0.08
CA PRO A 71 -8.08 28.09 0.69
C PRO A 71 -9.13 28.38 1.78
N GLU A 72 -10.28 27.72 1.71
CA GLU A 72 -11.34 27.76 2.72
C GLU A 72 -11.09 26.86 3.94
N ALA A 73 -9.95 26.16 4.01
CA ALA A 73 -9.66 25.24 5.10
C ALA A 73 -9.54 25.94 6.46
N ASN A 74 -10.20 25.38 7.46
CA ASN A 74 -10.21 25.91 8.82
C ASN A 74 -8.86 25.66 9.56
N THR A 75 -8.69 26.27 10.72
CA THR A 75 -7.44 26.16 11.51
C THR A 75 -7.10 24.71 11.88
N PHE A 76 -8.11 23.91 12.21
CA PHE A 76 -7.93 22.51 12.57
C PHE A 76 -7.43 21.66 11.38
N GLU A 77 -7.95 21.90 10.19
CA GLU A 77 -7.49 21.25 8.95
C GLU A 77 -6.06 21.66 8.59
N GLN A 78 -5.69 22.91 8.84
CA GLN A 78 -4.33 23.41 8.65
C GLN A 78 -3.33 22.74 9.60
N GLU A 79 -3.69 22.59 10.88
CA GLU A 79 -2.87 21.89 11.88
C GLU A 79 -2.74 20.41 11.53
N THR A 80 -3.85 19.76 11.17
CA THR A 80 -3.88 18.35 10.75
C THR A 80 -2.96 18.12 9.55
N LEU A 81 -2.99 19.03 8.56
CA LEU A 81 -2.10 18.98 7.41
C LEU A 81 -0.63 19.12 7.82
N ALA A 82 -0.30 20.03 8.74
CA ALA A 82 1.05 20.21 9.22
C ALA A 82 1.59 18.93 9.89
N THR A 83 0.74 18.28 10.69
CA THR A 83 1.06 16.97 11.30
C THR A 83 1.27 15.90 10.23
N LEU A 84 0.37 15.79 9.25
CA LEU A 84 0.49 14.83 8.13
C LEU A 84 1.78 15.07 7.33
N SER A 85 2.07 16.33 6.98
CA SER A 85 3.29 16.72 6.28
C SER A 85 4.53 16.34 7.08
N SER A 86 4.54 16.58 8.39
CA SER A 86 5.67 16.23 9.26
C SER A 86 5.87 14.72 9.36
N ALA A 87 4.80 13.95 9.52
CA ALA A 87 4.83 12.50 9.58
C ALA A 87 5.37 11.88 8.28
N LEU A 88 4.96 12.42 7.12
CA LEU A 88 5.43 11.96 5.82
C LEU A 88 6.90 12.34 5.53
N HIS A 89 7.47 13.31 6.27
CA HIS A 89 8.86 13.77 6.16
C HIS A 89 9.76 13.32 7.33
N GLN A 90 9.33 12.39 8.18
CA GLN A 90 10.09 12.03 9.38
C GLN A 90 11.45 11.38 9.09
N HIS A 91 12.49 11.85 9.77
CA HIS A 91 13.79 11.18 9.93
C HIS A 91 14.48 10.74 8.62
N ALA A 92 14.70 11.69 7.70
CA ALA A 92 15.47 11.52 6.46
C ALA A 92 14.92 10.51 5.44
N LYS A 93 13.75 9.90 5.70
CA LYS A 93 13.08 8.96 4.79
C LYS A 93 11.66 9.43 4.52
N LYS A 94 11.36 9.71 3.25
CA LYS A 94 10.01 10.06 2.82
C LYS A 94 9.09 8.85 2.98
N GLN A 95 7.95 9.05 3.61
CA GLN A 95 6.86 8.07 3.65
C GLN A 95 5.78 8.48 2.66
N HIS A 96 4.96 7.51 2.27
CA HIS A 96 3.87 7.66 1.31
C HIS A 96 2.60 7.10 1.92
N GLY A 97 1.48 7.81 1.77
CA GLY A 97 0.17 7.29 2.14
C GLY A 97 -0.37 6.40 1.03
N LEU A 98 -0.89 5.23 1.36
CA LEU A 98 -1.67 4.40 0.45
C LEU A 98 -3.16 4.67 0.66
N ILE A 99 -3.91 4.71 -0.43
CA ILE A 99 -5.34 5.01 -0.47
C ILE A 99 -5.99 3.97 -1.35
N THR A 100 -6.86 3.12 -0.79
CA THR A 100 -7.65 2.20 -1.60
C THR A 100 -8.84 2.95 -2.17
N LEU A 101 -8.91 3.11 -3.49
CA LEU A 101 -10.01 3.82 -4.16
C LEU A 101 -11.11 2.85 -4.58
N THR A 102 -10.71 1.77 -5.25
CA THR A 102 -11.56 0.66 -5.71
C THR A 102 -10.76 -0.65 -5.57
N ASP A 103 -11.38 -1.78 -5.92
CA ASP A 103 -10.74 -3.10 -5.87
C ASP A 103 -9.55 -3.26 -6.84
N ASP A 104 -9.40 -2.34 -7.79
CA ASP A 104 -8.37 -2.34 -8.83
C ASP A 104 -7.51 -1.07 -8.88
N LEU A 105 -7.91 0.00 -8.18
CA LEU A 105 -7.21 1.28 -8.14
C LEU A 105 -6.64 1.59 -6.76
N LEU A 106 -5.35 1.93 -6.74
CA LEU A 106 -4.62 2.37 -5.58
C LEU A 106 -4.15 3.81 -5.78
N GLY A 107 -4.48 4.67 -4.82
CA GLY A 107 -3.91 6.00 -4.68
C GLY A 107 -2.63 5.95 -3.85
N ILE A 108 -1.60 6.65 -4.32
CA ILE A 108 -0.34 6.85 -3.60
C ILE A 108 -0.21 8.35 -3.35
N LEU A 109 -0.35 8.75 -2.09
CA LEU A 109 -0.12 10.10 -1.62
C LEU A 109 1.36 10.30 -1.28
N SER A 110 2.04 11.12 -2.06
CA SER A 110 3.44 11.45 -1.87
C SER A 110 3.62 12.87 -1.35
N PRO A 111 4.47 13.08 -0.33
CA PRO A 111 4.83 14.42 0.12
C PRO A 111 5.66 15.15 -0.94
N THR A 112 5.51 16.47 -1.01
CA THR A 112 6.44 17.35 -1.74
C THR A 112 7.26 18.17 -0.76
N ASP A 113 8.32 18.82 -1.23
CA ASP A 113 9.13 19.70 -0.38
C ASP A 113 8.36 20.96 0.07
N GLN A 114 7.14 21.19 -0.48
CA GLN A 114 6.23 22.22 -0.02
C GLN A 114 5.20 21.64 0.95
N PRO A 115 5.07 22.16 2.19
CA PRO A 115 4.31 21.51 3.26
C PRO A 115 2.79 21.48 3.07
N LYS A 116 2.26 22.24 2.10
CA LYS A 116 0.83 22.30 1.78
C LYS A 116 0.46 21.61 0.47
N ILE A 117 1.44 21.02 -0.21
CA ILE A 117 1.26 20.42 -1.53
C ILE A 117 1.66 18.95 -1.47
N PHE A 118 0.80 18.11 -2.03
CA PHE A 118 1.00 16.68 -2.15
C PHE A 118 0.78 16.26 -3.59
N VAL A 119 1.33 15.10 -3.93
CA VAL A 119 1.09 14.46 -5.22
C VAL A 119 0.31 13.18 -4.96
N LEU A 120 -0.87 13.08 -5.55
CA LEU A 120 -1.70 11.89 -5.52
C LEU A 120 -1.53 11.16 -6.87
N GLN A 121 -0.94 9.97 -6.85
CA GLN A 121 -0.81 9.11 -8.03
C GLN A 121 -1.86 8.01 -7.96
N ILE A 122 -2.62 7.81 -9.03
CA ILE A 122 -3.58 6.72 -9.15
C ILE A 122 -2.95 5.64 -10.02
N VAL A 123 -2.78 4.44 -9.47
CA VAL A 123 -2.20 3.29 -10.15
C VAL A 123 -3.22 2.16 -10.24
N GLN A 124 -3.17 1.41 -11.34
CA GLN A 124 -4.00 0.21 -11.50
C GLN A 124 -3.19 -1.02 -11.08
N PHE A 125 -3.65 -1.73 -10.05
CA PHE A 125 -2.91 -2.86 -9.48
C PHE A 125 -3.58 -4.22 -9.68
N ASN A 126 -4.87 -4.23 -10.05
CA ASN A 126 -5.58 -5.45 -10.38
C ASN A 126 -6.05 -5.41 -11.84
N THR A 127 -5.31 -6.07 -12.72
CA THR A 127 -5.70 -6.29 -14.11
C THR A 127 -6.05 -7.76 -14.31
N ALA A 128 -7.13 -8.23 -13.66
CA ALA A 128 -7.77 -9.48 -14.04
C ALA A 128 -8.24 -9.50 -15.52
N HIS A 129 -8.09 -8.39 -16.26
CA HIS A 129 -8.39 -8.27 -17.69
C HIS A 129 -7.24 -7.83 -18.62
N VAL A 130 -5.99 -7.70 -18.16
CA VAL A 130 -4.86 -7.53 -19.12
C VAL A 130 -4.30 -8.90 -19.49
N VAL A 131 -5.00 -9.52 -20.43
CA VAL A 131 -4.48 -10.63 -21.22
C VAL A 131 -3.23 -10.15 -21.96
N ASN A 132 -2.15 -10.94 -21.86
CA ASN A 132 -0.90 -10.84 -22.60
C ASN A 132 0.01 -9.64 -22.29
N THR A 133 0.92 -9.82 -21.34
CA THR A 133 2.36 -9.64 -21.60
C THR A 133 3.20 -10.30 -20.50
N LYS A 134 3.87 -11.41 -20.86
CA LYS A 134 5.03 -12.01 -20.19
C LYS A 134 4.95 -12.10 -18.65
N SER A 135 4.22 -13.11 -18.18
CA SER A 135 4.24 -13.61 -16.80
C SER A 135 5.65 -13.98 -16.34
N TYR A 136 6.33 -13.06 -15.65
CA TYR A 136 7.27 -13.42 -14.60
C TYR A 136 6.47 -13.53 -13.30
N ALA A 137 6.33 -14.77 -12.83
CA ALA A 137 5.80 -15.19 -11.52
C ALA A 137 4.42 -14.64 -11.11
N SER A 138 3.40 -15.50 -11.25
CA SER A 138 2.14 -15.37 -10.51
C SER A 138 2.43 -15.22 -9.02
N THR A 139 2.32 -13.99 -8.50
CA THR A 139 2.20 -13.76 -7.06
C THR A 139 0.76 -14.07 -6.69
N LEU A 140 0.48 -15.37 -6.55
CA LEU A 140 -0.72 -15.84 -5.89
C LEU A 140 -0.78 -15.14 -4.53
N LEU A 141 -1.85 -14.38 -4.29
CA LEU A 141 -2.18 -13.89 -2.96
C LEU A 141 -2.11 -15.09 -2.00
N PRO A 142 -1.44 -14.96 -0.85
CA PRO A 142 -1.30 -16.10 0.06
C PRO A 142 -2.68 -16.55 0.52
N ASP A 143 -3.00 -17.80 0.23
CA ASP A 143 -4.29 -18.42 0.55
C ASP A 143 -4.34 -18.77 2.04
N LEU A 144 -5.39 -18.31 2.72
CA LEU A 144 -5.59 -18.54 4.14
C LEU A 144 -5.74 -20.03 4.48
N GLU A 145 -6.34 -20.82 3.58
CA GLU A 145 -6.54 -22.25 3.80
C GLU A 145 -5.22 -23.05 3.70
N SER A 146 -4.22 -22.48 3.03
CA SER A 146 -2.90 -23.08 2.82
C SER A 146 -1.87 -22.74 3.91
N SER A 147 -2.29 -22.07 5.00
CA SER A 147 -1.37 -21.73 6.09
C SER A 147 -0.89 -22.99 6.81
N ALA A 148 0.43 -23.10 7.02
CA ALA A 148 1.03 -24.25 7.67
C ALA A 148 0.53 -24.40 9.11
N LYS A 149 0.19 -25.63 9.49
CA LYS A 149 -0.30 -25.90 10.85
C LYS A 149 0.86 -25.89 11.85
N PRO A 150 0.62 -25.55 13.13
CA PRO A 150 1.66 -25.56 14.17
C PRO A 150 2.46 -26.87 14.27
N VAL A 151 1.81 -28.01 14.04
CA VAL A 151 2.44 -29.33 14.08
C VAL A 151 3.48 -29.48 12.97
N GLU A 152 3.17 -29.02 11.76
CA GLU A 152 4.06 -29.08 10.60
C GLU A 152 5.29 -28.18 10.80
N ILE A 153 5.09 -26.98 11.36
CA ILE A 153 6.19 -26.06 11.72
C ILE A 153 7.12 -26.73 12.73
N MET A 154 6.55 -27.38 13.75
CA MET A 154 7.30 -28.07 14.79
C MET A 154 8.13 -29.24 14.23
N GLU A 155 7.54 -30.07 13.35
CA GLU A 155 8.25 -31.17 12.67
C GLU A 155 9.42 -30.66 11.84
N LEU A 156 9.24 -29.55 11.11
CA LEU A 156 10.33 -28.94 10.35
C LEU A 156 11.40 -28.34 11.26
N CYS A 157 11.05 -27.72 12.38
CA CYS A 157 12.03 -27.23 13.36
C CYS A 157 12.86 -28.37 13.99
N GLN A 158 12.28 -29.56 14.18
CA GLN A 158 13.02 -30.75 14.67
C GLN A 158 14.04 -31.26 13.66
N LEU A 159 13.80 -31.05 12.36
CA LEU A 159 14.68 -31.45 11.26
C LEU A 159 15.70 -30.35 10.88
N TRP A 160 15.78 -29.26 11.65
CA TRP A 160 16.74 -28.19 11.41
C TRP A 160 18.18 -28.69 11.60
N PRO A 161 19.15 -28.31 10.72
CA PRO A 161 19.06 -27.33 9.62
C PRO A 161 18.65 -27.91 8.25
N ASN A 162 18.41 -29.21 8.14
CA ASN A 162 18.13 -29.86 6.86
C ASN A 162 16.80 -29.39 6.23
N SER A 163 15.85 -28.98 7.07
CA SER A 163 14.55 -28.42 6.68
C SER A 163 14.56 -26.92 6.38
N SER A 164 15.74 -26.27 6.37
CA SER A 164 15.85 -24.81 6.30
C SER A 164 15.11 -24.19 5.13
N SER A 165 15.18 -24.81 3.95
CA SER A 165 14.49 -24.33 2.76
C SER A 165 12.96 -24.36 2.89
N GLN A 166 12.39 -25.40 3.52
CA GLN A 166 10.95 -25.47 3.79
C GLN A 166 10.53 -24.49 4.87
N LEU A 167 11.33 -24.36 5.93
CA LEU A 167 11.04 -23.47 7.05
C LEU A 167 11.09 -21.99 6.62
N ILE A 168 12.01 -21.61 5.72
CA ILE A 168 12.06 -20.28 5.11
C ILE A 168 10.80 -20.01 4.27
N LYS A 169 10.36 -20.98 3.46
CA LYS A 169 9.14 -20.84 2.64
C LYS A 169 7.91 -20.62 3.53
N ILE A 170 7.74 -21.43 4.56
CA ILE A 170 6.60 -21.34 5.49
C ILE A 170 6.67 -20.05 6.29
N GLY A 171 7.82 -19.72 6.88
CA GLY A 171 8.00 -18.47 7.63
C GLY A 171 7.73 -17.24 6.76
N SER A 172 8.22 -17.23 5.52
CA SER A 172 7.94 -16.15 4.57
C SER A 172 6.46 -16.05 4.21
N HIS A 173 5.77 -17.19 4.07
CA HIS A 173 4.34 -17.24 3.78
C HIS A 173 3.52 -16.67 4.95
N ILE A 174 3.76 -17.15 6.17
CA ILE A 174 3.06 -16.70 7.38
C ILE A 174 3.33 -15.21 7.64
N TYR A 175 4.58 -14.76 7.47
CA TYR A 175 4.93 -13.35 7.61
C TYR A 175 4.20 -12.46 6.60
N LYS A 176 4.16 -12.88 5.32
CA LYS A 176 3.39 -12.17 4.28
C LYS A 176 1.89 -12.11 4.61
N MET A 177 1.30 -13.21 5.10
CA MET A 177 -0.10 -13.22 5.56
C MET A 177 -0.33 -12.27 6.75
N ALA A 178 0.58 -12.22 7.71
CA ALA A 178 0.50 -11.31 8.84
C ALA A 178 0.55 -9.85 8.41
N CYS A 179 1.43 -9.52 7.45
CA CYS A 179 1.50 -8.17 6.87
C CYS A 179 0.27 -7.79 6.04
N LEU A 180 -0.29 -8.72 5.27
CA LEU A 180 -1.41 -8.44 4.35
C LEU A 180 -2.78 -8.45 5.04
N TYR A 181 -3.02 -9.43 5.92
CA TYR A 181 -4.34 -9.67 6.52
C TYR A 181 -4.39 -9.38 8.02
N GLY A 182 -3.28 -8.96 8.64
CA GLY A 182 -3.21 -8.69 10.08
C GLY A 182 -3.18 -9.94 10.96
N TYR A 183 -2.87 -11.12 10.40
CA TYR A 183 -2.80 -12.42 11.09
C TYR A 183 -1.52 -12.56 11.95
N TRP A 184 -1.23 -11.56 12.78
CA TRP A 184 -0.03 -11.50 13.63
C TRP A 184 0.01 -12.60 14.69
N ASP A 185 -1.13 -13.13 15.12
CA ASP A 185 -1.15 -14.25 16.07
C ASP A 185 -0.57 -15.52 15.46
N ASN A 186 -0.76 -15.76 14.17
CA ASN A 186 -0.15 -16.90 13.48
C ASN A 186 1.37 -16.72 13.34
N TRP A 187 1.82 -15.48 13.09
CA TRP A 187 3.25 -15.15 13.12
C TRP A 187 3.87 -15.38 14.50
N ARG A 188 3.21 -14.94 15.57
CA ARG A 188 3.68 -15.18 16.97
C ARG A 188 3.76 -16.67 17.31
N VAL A 189 2.83 -17.49 16.81
CA VAL A 189 2.88 -18.94 16.97
C VAL A 189 4.12 -19.52 16.26
N PHE A 190 4.37 -19.11 15.02
CA PHE A 190 5.58 -19.51 14.30
C PHE A 190 6.86 -19.09 15.03
N GLU A 191 6.94 -17.84 15.50
CA GLU A 191 8.06 -17.35 16.31
C GLU A 191 8.25 -18.18 17.56
N GLY A 192 7.17 -18.44 18.32
CA GLY A 192 7.23 -19.23 19.55
C GLY A 192 7.77 -20.64 19.33
N ILE A 193 7.39 -21.29 18.22
CA ILE A 193 7.90 -22.62 17.86
C ILE A 193 9.39 -22.52 17.49
N CYS A 194 9.79 -21.60 16.62
CA CYS A 194 11.19 -21.41 16.23
C CYS A 194 12.10 -21.14 17.43
N HIS A 195 11.70 -20.25 18.35
CA HIS A 195 12.46 -19.92 19.55
C HIS A 195 12.67 -21.15 20.46
N ARG A 196 11.67 -22.03 20.60
CA ARG A 196 11.79 -23.27 21.38
C ARG A 196 12.88 -24.19 20.83
N HIS A 197 13.14 -24.13 19.53
CA HIS A 197 14.17 -24.89 18.84
C HIS A 197 15.47 -24.08 18.62
N GLN A 198 15.63 -22.93 19.27
CA GLN A 198 16.79 -22.02 19.14
C GLN A 198 17.03 -21.51 17.71
N ILE A 199 15.97 -21.42 16.90
CA ILE A 199 16.01 -20.88 15.54
C ILE A 199 15.56 -19.43 15.61
N ASN A 200 16.32 -18.51 15.03
CA ASN A 200 15.92 -17.10 14.95
C ASN A 200 14.95 -16.91 13.76
N PRO A 201 13.65 -16.65 14.00
CA PRO A 201 12.66 -16.52 12.93
C PRO A 201 12.92 -15.31 12.05
N GLU A 202 13.50 -14.21 12.56
CA GLU A 202 13.82 -13.02 11.75
C GLU A 202 14.87 -13.31 10.69
N GLN A 203 15.81 -14.23 10.97
CA GLN A 203 16.82 -14.65 10.00
C GLN A 203 16.20 -15.44 8.85
N LEU A 204 15.09 -16.14 9.08
CA LEU A 204 14.43 -16.94 8.04
C LEU A 204 13.69 -16.05 7.02
N VAL A 205 13.23 -14.87 7.43
CA VAL A 205 12.44 -13.97 6.57
C VAL A 205 13.30 -12.85 5.95
N ASN A 206 14.40 -12.47 6.61
CA ASN A 206 15.30 -11.41 6.13
C ASN A 206 16.30 -11.85 5.03
N ILE A 207 16.39 -13.14 4.67
CA ILE A 207 17.27 -13.63 3.59
C ILE A 207 16.76 -13.22 2.19
N GLN A 208 15.56 -12.66 2.07
CA GLN A 208 14.98 -12.19 0.80
C GLN A 208 14.99 -10.66 0.61
N ARG A 209 15.75 -9.90 1.41
CA ARG A 209 15.99 -8.46 1.19
C ARG A 209 17.29 -8.20 0.44
#